data_AF-A0A8X6SEW7-F1
#
_entry.id   AF-A0A8X6SEW7-F1
#
_cell.length_a   1.000
_cell.length_b   1.000
_cell.length_c   1.000
_cell.angle_alpha   90.00
_cell.angle_beta   90.00
_cell.angle_gamma   90.00
#
_symmetry.space_group_name_H-M   'P 1'
#
loop_
_entity.id
_entity.type
_entity.pdbx_description
1 polymer ?
#
loop_
_entity_poly.entity_id
_entity_poly.type
_entity_poly.pdbx_seq_one_letter_code
_entity_poly.pdbx_strand_id
1 'polypeptide(L)'
;MGMIQKQGNWVPYELNPRDVERRLFACEQLLARQRRKGFLHRIVTGDEKWVRYDNPKRRKSWGYPGHASTSTAKPNIHGSKVMISIWWDQLGVVYYELLKPTETITGDRYRTQLIRLSRALKD
;
A
#
# COMPACT_ATOMS: atom_id res chain seq x y z
N MET A 1 30.31 24.06 -15.99
CA MET A 1 30.03 22.62 -15.81
C MET A 1 29.74 22.37 -14.33
N GLY A 2 28.53 22.15 -13.85
CA GLY A 2 27.19 22.19 -14.47
C GLY A 2 26.23 21.48 -13.53
N MET A 3 25.53 22.23 -12.67
CA MET A 3 24.52 21.65 -11.79
C MET A 3 23.45 20.94 -12.62
N ILE A 4 23.16 19.68 -12.29
CA ILE A 4 22.09 18.90 -12.93
C ILE A 4 20.82 18.97 -12.08
N GLN A 5 19.68 19.18 -12.72
CA GLN A 5 18.39 19.22 -12.01
C GLN A 5 17.95 17.80 -11.65
N LYS A 6 17.62 17.58 -10.37
CA LYS A 6 17.01 16.34 -9.87
C LYS A 6 15.66 16.67 -9.23
N GLN A 7 14.71 15.75 -9.35
CA GLN A 7 13.44 15.85 -8.62
C GLN A 7 13.61 15.29 -7.21
N GLY A 8 12.96 15.92 -6.24
CA GLY A 8 12.84 15.40 -4.87
C GLY A 8 11.96 14.16 -4.83
N ASN A 9 12.25 13.26 -3.89
CA ASN A 9 11.42 12.08 -3.63
C ASN A 9 10.34 12.41 -2.59
N TRP A 10 9.13 11.89 -2.81
CA TRP A 10 8.09 11.90 -1.79
C TRP A 10 8.41 10.84 -0.73
N VAL A 11 8.44 11.26 0.53
CA VAL A 11 8.55 10.37 1.69
C VAL A 11 7.22 10.39 2.47
N PRO A 12 6.78 9.25 3.06
CA PRO A 12 5.48 9.19 3.73
C PRO A 12 5.34 10.12 4.94
N TYR A 13 6.42 10.28 5.71
CA TYR A 13 6.44 11.08 6.93
C TYR A 13 7.88 11.47 7.30
N GLU A 14 8.04 12.59 8.01
CA GLU A 14 9.32 13.01 8.58
C GLU A 14 9.52 12.32 9.94
N LEU A 15 10.38 11.30 9.97
CA LEU A 15 10.63 10.53 11.19
C LEU A 15 11.47 11.33 12.19
N ASN A 16 11.07 11.31 13.46
CA ASN A 16 11.94 11.79 14.54
C ASN A 16 13.06 10.78 14.81
N PRO A 17 14.16 11.19 15.50
CA PRO A 17 15.29 10.30 15.78
C PRO A 17 14.92 8.99 16.49
N ARG A 18 13.93 9.03 17.40
CA ARG A 18 13.45 7.85 18.14
C ARG A 18 12.76 6.84 17.23
N ASP A 19 11.96 7.30 16.28
CA ASP A 19 11.28 6.42 15.32
C ASP A 19 12.28 5.80 14.34
N VAL A 20 13.34 6.54 13.97
CA VAL A 20 14.46 6.01 13.19
C VAL A 20 15.16 4.88 13.96
N GLU A 21 15.51 5.11 15.21
CA GLU A 21 16.16 4.10 16.07
C GLU A 21 15.28 2.86 16.25
N ARG A 22 13.98 3.03 16.52
CA ARG A 22 13.02 1.91 16.63
C ARG A 22 12.94 1.08 15.36
N ARG A 23 12.91 1.73 14.19
CA ARG A 23 12.89 1.04 12.89
C ARG A 23 14.19 0.29 12.64
N LEU A 24 15.33 0.91 12.92
CA LEU A 24 16.65 0.27 12.78
C LEU A 24 16.73 -0.99 13.65
N PHE A 25 16.40 -0.85 14.93
CA PHE A 25 16.43 -1.96 15.89
C PHE A 25 15.49 -3.11 15.49
N ALA A 26 14.28 -2.80 15.03
CA ALA A 26 13.35 -3.83 14.52
C ALA A 26 13.92 -4.56 13.29
N CYS A 27 14.49 -3.81 12.33
CA CYS A 27 15.12 -4.38 11.14
C CYS A 27 16.31 -5.28 11.49
N GLU A 28 17.19 -4.85 12.40
CA GLU A 28 18.35 -5.65 12.83
C GLU A 28 17.92 -6.97 13.46
N GLN A 29 16.93 -6.95 14.34
CA GLN A 29 16.40 -8.17 14.97
C GLN A 29 15.76 -9.12 13.94
N LEU A 30 14.93 -8.60 13.04
CA LEU A 30 14.30 -9.41 12.00
C LEU A 30 15.33 -9.98 11.03
N LEU A 31 16.36 -9.21 10.67
CA LEU A 31 17.46 -9.67 9.82
C LEU A 31 18.30 -10.75 10.51
N ALA A 32 18.64 -10.56 11.78
CA ALA A 32 19.36 -11.56 12.58
C ALA A 32 18.57 -12.88 12.66
N ARG A 33 17.25 -12.79 12.90
CA ARG A 33 16.36 -13.96 12.89
C ARG A 33 16.35 -14.66 11.53
N GLN A 34 16.21 -13.90 10.44
CA GLN A 34 16.19 -14.43 9.08
C GLN A 34 17.48 -15.15 8.72
N ARG A 35 18.64 -14.60 9.12
CA ARG A 35 19.96 -15.21 8.90
C ARG A 35 20.15 -16.52 9.67
N ARG A 36 19.61 -16.60 10.89
CA ARG A 36 19.68 -17.83 11.71
C ARG A 36 18.78 -18.93 11.16
N LYS A 37 17.54 -18.59 10.79
CA LYS A 37 16.57 -19.51 10.20
C LYS A 37 15.57 -18.73 9.35
N GLY A 38 15.57 -19.03 8.05
CA GLY A 38 14.62 -18.42 7.11
C GLY A 38 13.18 -18.59 7.60
N PHE A 39 12.45 -17.49 7.76
CA PHE A 39 11.07 -17.51 8.24
C PHE A 39 10.08 -16.80 7.31
N LEU A 40 10.56 -16.18 6.22
CA LEU A 40 9.70 -15.49 5.24
C LEU A 40 8.61 -16.41 4.68
N HIS A 41 8.90 -17.69 4.48
CA HIS A 41 7.93 -18.69 4.00
C HIS A 41 6.74 -18.94 4.94
N ARG A 42 6.77 -18.37 6.15
CA ARG A 42 5.70 -18.49 7.16
C ARG A 42 4.94 -17.19 7.37
N ILE A 43 5.31 -16.12 6.65
CA ILE A 43 4.69 -14.82 6.81
C ILE A 43 3.43 -14.79 5.96
N VAL A 44 2.31 -14.56 6.64
CA VAL A 44 1.08 -14.03 6.04
C VAL A 44 0.99 -12.58 6.48
N THR A 45 0.83 -11.68 5.53
CA THR A 45 0.64 -10.25 5.79
C THR A 45 -0.71 -9.81 5.25
N GLY A 46 -1.22 -8.69 5.73
CA GLY A 46 -2.39 -8.06 5.14
C GLY A 46 -2.38 -6.56 5.38
N ASP A 47 -3.15 -5.87 4.56
CA ASP A 47 -3.31 -4.41 4.64
C ASP A 47 -4.66 -4.02 4.03
N GLU A 48 -5.10 -2.80 4.33
CA GLU A 48 -6.32 -2.21 3.80
C GLU A 48 -6.04 -1.05 2.86
N LYS A 49 -6.80 -1.01 1.76
CA LYS A 49 -6.64 0.04 0.75
C LYS A 49 -7.97 0.56 0.26
N TRP A 50 -8.07 1.89 0.17
CA TRP A 50 -9.13 2.53 -0.58
C TRP A 50 -8.87 2.39 -2.08
N VAL A 51 -9.81 1.77 -2.79
CA VAL A 51 -9.85 1.68 -4.25
C VAL A 51 -10.94 2.62 -4.76
N ARG A 52 -10.55 3.58 -5.60
CA ARG A 52 -11.47 4.51 -6.25
C ARG A 52 -11.96 3.90 -7.56
N TYR A 53 -13.23 4.11 -7.89
CA TYR A 53 -13.77 3.69 -9.18
C TYR A 53 -13.17 4.52 -10.33
N ASP A 54 -13.08 5.83 -10.13
CA ASP A 54 -12.41 6.74 -11.06
C ASP A 54 -11.03 7.13 -10.51
N ASN A 55 -9.99 6.81 -11.28
CA ASN A 55 -8.60 7.10 -10.95
C ASN A 55 -7.85 7.58 -12.20
N PRO A 56 -8.20 8.76 -12.74
CA PRO A 56 -7.63 9.24 -13.98
C PRO A 56 -6.16 9.61 -13.75
N LYS A 57 -5.26 8.99 -14.51
CA LYS A 57 -3.83 9.32 -14.49
C LYS A 57 -3.54 10.37 -15.54
N ARG A 58 -2.80 11.43 -15.16
CA ARG A 58 -2.30 12.41 -16.13
C ARG A 58 -1.40 11.70 -17.14
N ARG A 59 -1.82 11.70 -18.40
CA ARG A 59 -1.01 11.13 -19.49
C ARG A 59 0.00 12.16 -19.96
N LYS A 60 1.23 11.72 -20.20
CA LYS A 60 2.22 12.53 -20.92
C LYS A 60 1.91 12.39 -22.41
N SER A 61 1.77 13.52 -23.10
CA SER A 61 1.65 13.56 -24.56
C SER A 61 2.93 14.13 -25.16
N TRP A 62 3.38 13.56 -26.27
CA TRP A 62 4.41 14.15 -27.11
C TRP A 62 3.74 15.11 -28.09
N GLY A 63 4.30 16.30 -28.28
CA GLY A 63 3.74 17.31 -29.18
C GLY A 63 4.78 18.35 -29.56
N TYR A 64 4.49 19.12 -30.61
CA TYR A 64 5.36 20.20 -31.07
C TYR A 64 5.41 21.36 -30.06
N PRO A 65 6.53 22.13 -30.00
CA PRO A 65 6.60 23.34 -29.20
C PRO A 65 5.44 24.30 -29.53
N GLY A 66 4.75 24.79 -28.52
CA GLY A 66 3.60 25.69 -28.68
C GLY A 66 2.25 24.99 -28.88
N HIS A 67 2.18 23.66 -28.99
CA HIS A 67 0.91 22.94 -28.98
C HIS A 67 0.47 22.59 -27.55
N ALA A 68 -0.81 22.82 -27.28
CA ALA A 68 -1.42 22.44 -26.01
C ALA A 68 -1.45 20.91 -25.88
N SER A 69 -1.11 20.43 -24.69
CA SER A 69 -1.28 19.01 -24.35
C SER A 69 -2.74 18.67 -24.08
N THR A 70 -3.12 17.40 -24.22
CA THR A 70 -4.45 16.91 -23.87
C THR A 70 -4.71 17.14 -22.37
N SER A 71 -5.76 17.88 -22.04
CA SER A 71 -6.15 18.10 -20.65
C SER A 71 -6.78 16.83 -20.06
N THR A 72 -6.52 16.58 -18.77
CA THR A 72 -7.18 15.53 -17.99
C THR A 72 -7.90 16.21 -16.85
N ALA A 73 -9.20 15.91 -16.66
CA ALA A 73 -9.96 16.44 -15.54
C ALA A 73 -9.31 16.04 -14.20
N LYS A 74 -9.37 16.92 -13.21
CA LYS A 74 -8.86 16.61 -11.86
C LYS A 74 -9.69 15.47 -11.25
N PRO A 75 -9.06 14.47 -10.60
CA PRO A 75 -9.81 13.41 -9.92
C PRO A 75 -10.74 13.97 -8.85
N ASN A 76 -12.00 13.52 -8.83
CA ASN A 76 -12.91 13.84 -7.72
C ASN A 76 -12.48 13.07 -6.47
N ILE A 77 -11.96 13.78 -5.47
CA ILE A 77 -11.49 13.18 -4.20
C ILE A 77 -12.63 12.62 -3.34
N HIS A 78 -13.86 13.07 -3.56
CA HIS A 78 -15.09 12.60 -2.90
C HIS A 78 -15.87 11.60 -3.77
N GLY A 79 -15.30 11.17 -4.89
CA GLY A 79 -15.92 10.16 -5.75
C GLY A 79 -16.07 8.81 -5.04
N SER A 80 -16.90 7.95 -5.63
CA SER A 80 -17.15 6.60 -5.12
C SER A 80 -15.85 5.82 -4.90
N LYS A 81 -15.73 5.22 -3.73
CA LYS A 81 -14.61 4.37 -3.34
C LYS A 81 -15.10 3.19 -2.51
N VAL A 82 -14.37 2.08 -2.60
CA VAL A 82 -14.55 0.89 -1.77
C VAL A 82 -13.25 0.61 -1.03
N MET A 83 -13.34 -0.02 0.13
CA MET A 83 -12.18 -0.47 0.88
C MET A 83 -11.97 -1.95 0.63
N ILE A 84 -10.76 -2.35 0.25
CA ILE A 84 -10.36 -3.75 0.20
C ILE A 84 -9.47 -4.05 1.41
N SER A 85 -9.78 -5.13 2.12
CA SER A 85 -8.85 -5.76 3.06
C SER A 85 -8.31 -7.02 2.38
N ILE A 86 -7.00 -7.15 2.25
CA ILE A 86 -6.37 -8.27 1.55
C ILE A 86 -5.24 -8.85 2.39
N TRP A 87 -5.18 -10.18 2.43
CA TRP A 87 -4.14 -10.96 3.08
C TRP A 87 -3.50 -11.91 2.08
N TRP A 88 -2.17 -11.98 2.11
CA TRP A 88 -1.38 -12.76 1.18
C TRP A 88 -0.11 -13.28 1.84
N ASP A 89 0.44 -14.34 1.26
CA ASP A 89 1.73 -14.91 1.62
C ASP A 89 2.68 -14.87 0.40
N GLN A 90 3.76 -15.66 0.45
CA GLN A 90 4.71 -15.75 -0.67
C GLN A 90 4.15 -16.49 -1.91
N LEU A 91 3.07 -17.26 -1.77
CA LEU A 91 2.46 -18.05 -2.84
C LEU A 91 1.33 -17.29 -3.54
N GLY A 92 0.62 -16.42 -2.81
CA GLY A 92 -0.40 -15.57 -3.40
C GLY A 92 -1.38 -15.01 -2.38
N VAL A 93 -2.53 -14.59 -2.90
CA VAL A 93 -3.63 -14.07 -2.07
C VAL A 93 -4.30 -15.22 -1.35
N VAL A 94 -4.38 -15.11 -0.03
CA VAL A 94 -5.02 -16.12 0.85
C VAL A 94 -6.49 -15.77 1.06
N TYR A 95 -6.78 -14.52 1.37
CA TYR A 95 -8.13 -14.04 1.65
C TYR A 95 -8.24 -12.56 1.31
N TYR A 96 -9.39 -12.14 0.79
CA TYR A 96 -9.69 -10.72 0.63
C TYR A 96 -11.18 -10.46 0.86
N GLU A 97 -11.49 -9.24 1.25
CA GLU A 97 -12.86 -8.77 1.41
C GLU A 97 -12.99 -7.36 0.85
N LEU A 98 -13.97 -7.13 -0.01
CA LEU A 98 -14.40 -5.79 -0.39
C LEU A 98 -15.52 -5.33 0.54
N LEU A 99 -15.33 -4.18 1.16
CA LEU A 99 -16.33 -3.50 1.94
C LEU A 99 -17.29 -2.76 1.01
N LYS A 100 -18.58 -2.68 1.39
CA LYS A 100 -19.54 -1.88 0.63
C LYS A 100 -19.12 -0.41 0.67
N PRO A 101 -19.53 0.40 -0.32
CA PRO A 101 -19.31 1.84 -0.26
C PRO A 101 -19.79 2.41 1.08
N THR A 102 -19.02 3.34 1.65
CA THR A 102 -19.23 3.97 2.97
C THR A 102 -18.94 3.12 4.21
N GLU A 103 -18.77 1.80 4.08
CA GLU A 103 -18.32 0.97 5.19
C GLU A 103 -16.83 1.16 5.47
N THR A 104 -16.45 1.04 6.75
CA THR A 104 -15.07 1.13 7.23
C THR A 104 -14.74 -0.09 8.10
N ILE A 105 -13.45 -0.25 8.40
CA ILE A 105 -12.98 -1.31 9.31
C ILE A 105 -13.20 -0.87 10.76
N THR A 106 -14.11 -1.55 11.43
CA THR A 106 -14.29 -1.50 12.89
C THR A 106 -13.56 -2.66 13.55
N GLY A 107 -13.35 -2.60 14.87
CA GLY A 107 -12.71 -3.67 15.63
C GLY A 107 -13.42 -5.03 15.48
N ASP A 108 -14.75 -5.04 15.55
CA ASP A 108 -15.55 -6.27 15.39
C ASP A 108 -15.45 -6.85 13.98
N ARG A 109 -15.41 -5.98 12.97
CA ARG A 109 -15.23 -6.42 11.58
C ARG A 109 -13.85 -7.01 11.36
N TYR A 110 -12.80 -6.34 11.84
CA TYR A 110 -11.43 -6.83 11.73
C TYR A 110 -11.26 -8.18 12.44
N ARG A 111 -11.84 -8.32 13.64
CA ARG A 111 -11.89 -9.60 14.36
C ARG A 111 -12.56 -10.71 13.52
N THR A 112 -13.70 -10.39 12.89
CA THR A 112 -14.41 -11.33 12.03
C THR A 112 -13.57 -11.73 10.81
N GLN A 113 -12.87 -10.78 10.20
CA GLN A 113 -11.96 -11.03 9.09
C GLN A 113 -10.80 -11.94 9.49
N LEU A 114 -10.21 -11.75 10.68
CA LEU A 114 -9.15 -12.64 11.18
C LEU A 114 -9.64 -14.08 11.39
N ILE A 115 -10.87 -14.27 11.85
CA ILE A 115 -11.47 -15.61 11.97
C ILE A 115 -11.65 -16.24 10.58
N ARG A 116 -12.10 -15.47 9.58
CA ARG A 116 -12.24 -15.95 8.19
C ARG A 116 -10.89 -16.28 7.56
N LEU A 117 -9.90 -15.41 7.74
CA LEU A 117 -8.51 -15.65 7.33
C LEU A 117 -7.96 -16.94 7.95
N SER A 118 -8.18 -17.16 9.25
CA SER A 118 -7.72 -18.37 9.93
C SER A 118 -8.36 -19.65 9.38
N ARG A 119 -9.59 -19.57 8.84
CA ARG A 119 -10.22 -20.69 8.14
C ARG A 119 -9.60 -20.91 6.77
N ALA A 120 -9.45 -19.84 5.98
CA ALA A 120 -8.83 -19.91 4.65
C ALA A 120 -7.37 -20.42 4.68
N LEU A 121 -6.64 -20.22 5.78
CA LEU A 121 -5.29 -20.76 5.96
C LEU A 121 -5.24 -22.26 6.27
N LYS A 122 -6.37 -22.89 6.58
CA LYS A 122 -6.47 -24.33 6.90
C LYS A 122 -6.94 -25.17 5.72
N ASP A 123 -7.44 -24.53 4.67
CA ASP A 123 -7.87 -25.16 3.42
C ASP A 123 -6.66 -25.41 2.51
#